data_AF-A0A409Y8M2-F1
#
_entry.id   AF-A0A409Y8M2-F1
#
_cell.length_a   1.000
_cell.length_b   1.000
_cell.length_c   1.000
_cell.angle_alpha   90.00
_cell.angle_beta   90.00
_cell.angle_gamma   90.00
#
_symmetry.space_group_name_H-M   'P 1'
#
loop_
_entity.id
_entity.type
_entity.pdbx_description
1 polymer ?
#
loop_
_entity_poly.entity_id
_entity_poly.type
_entity_poly.pdbx_seq_one_letter_code
_entity_poly.pdbx_strand_id
1 'polypeptide(L)'
;MDANNHNPLDDLEHLEAPSSSEGDAEVPNNASQSSNEEYSGLSSTNDYRHYEGFPYFISPDHPSTPELTYSRLLLSSGNGCALWAPTPKHVIAPTVPVDELNLGDIGFISSNSQFVFAFNIFLPAEHPAHTYGVPPDFVPLSPLLPSELKTDPQYLPPGSVLSSLDVESTRLSDHPLHISFRSSAPESAILVLPDGCSRQDITPSGMSRVKQYLQTHSLEFYKFLTEQCDGTTPSNASLMLITGIDYATSYASACDSERSFHVGSHKLSMEFKGGELHSHCSASTSSSPPLRRKTEEGKSPRQHPHAVFIRGTRMALDRLTWLDHLQDPPERHARYMELMMPPVSPVRHLVSGFRSKFANRVMRTKAFIQHERITKNPNFTRHPFHPSIILAHIMLSDSPESTLVLLDEDLWFPVFESGKAINPKPPPNSSDRDLSTGTLPCVIEWIAELLENNRIVEIDGLRAIYPASSLKEIDDPYQIIDVPQDRVQRVCWLNDMMSALIEEGTQHRTNFSTTSTSTYTS
;
A
#
# COMPACT_ATOMS: atom_id res chain seq x y z
N MET A 1 49.47 -59.23 -14.51
CA MET A 1 49.19 -59.15 -13.07
C MET A 1 47.72 -59.45 -12.91
N ASP A 2 47.44 -60.75 -12.78
CA ASP A 2 46.44 -61.44 -11.96
C ASP A 2 45.20 -60.63 -11.54
N ALA A 3 43.98 -60.96 -11.99
CA ALA A 3 43.16 -62.17 -11.77
C ALA A 3 42.31 -62.12 -10.48
N ASN A 4 41.01 -62.40 -10.70
CA ASN A 4 40.00 -62.98 -9.81
C ASN A 4 39.39 -62.10 -8.69
N ASN A 5 38.08 -61.83 -8.62
CA ASN A 5 36.86 -62.69 -8.61
C ASN A 5 36.50 -63.14 -7.18
N HIS A 6 35.34 -62.69 -6.66
CA HIS A 6 34.29 -63.47 -5.95
C HIS A 6 33.40 -62.63 -5.01
N ASN A 7 32.09 -62.64 -5.29
CA ASN A 7 30.98 -62.72 -4.31
C ASN A 7 30.73 -64.22 -4.04
N PRO A 8 30.22 -64.65 -2.86
CA PRO A 8 28.75 -64.78 -2.62
C PRO A 8 28.35 -64.44 -1.15
N LEU A 9 27.13 -63.97 -0.82
CA LEU A 9 25.80 -64.64 -0.69
C LEU A 9 25.70 -65.72 0.42
N ASP A 10 24.49 -65.79 1.00
CA ASP A 10 23.91 -66.74 1.97
C ASP A 10 23.97 -66.30 3.46
N ASP A 11 22.93 -66.39 4.31
CA ASP A 11 21.50 -66.73 4.16
C ASP A 11 20.84 -66.72 5.56
N LEU A 12 19.49 -66.63 5.61
CA LEU A 12 18.56 -67.25 6.60
C LEU A 12 18.60 -66.73 8.07
N GLU A 13 17.54 -66.65 8.89
CA GLU A 13 16.08 -66.84 8.87
C GLU A 13 15.61 -66.56 10.34
N HIS A 14 14.31 -66.32 10.58
CA HIS A 14 13.58 -66.73 11.82
C HIS A 14 13.91 -66.01 13.18
N LEU A 15 13.03 -65.67 14.13
CA LEU A 15 11.66 -66.05 14.55
C LEU A 15 11.08 -64.99 15.52
N GLU A 16 9.74 -64.92 15.55
CA GLU A 16 8.83 -64.79 16.71
C GLU A 16 8.84 -63.61 17.70
N ALA A 17 7.65 -63.06 17.88
CA ALA A 17 7.17 -62.40 19.10
C ALA A 17 6.98 -63.42 20.24
N PRO A 18 6.94 -62.96 21.50
CA PRO A 18 5.67 -63.11 22.21
C PRO A 18 5.28 -61.95 23.14
N SER A 19 4.02 -62.05 23.52
CA SER A 19 3.10 -61.23 24.32
C SER A 19 3.35 -61.16 25.84
N SER A 20 2.59 -60.24 26.47
CA SER A 20 2.16 -60.15 27.90
C SER A 20 3.22 -59.64 28.89
N SER A 21 2.93 -58.82 29.92
CA SER A 21 1.76 -58.80 30.80
C SER A 21 1.59 -57.48 31.58
N GLU A 22 0.32 -57.14 31.83
CA GLU A 22 -0.33 -56.60 33.05
C GLU A 22 0.43 -55.70 34.07
N GLY A 23 -0.29 -54.65 34.51
CA GLY A 23 0.00 -53.90 35.73
C GLY A 23 -0.98 -52.74 35.93
N ASP A 24 -2.04 -52.99 36.70
CA ASP A 24 -3.16 -52.11 37.09
C ASP A 24 -2.76 -50.79 37.77
N ALA A 25 -3.63 -49.76 37.67
CA ALA A 25 -4.32 -49.19 38.85
C ALA A 25 -5.15 -47.91 38.55
N GLU A 26 -6.42 -47.99 38.97
CA GLU A 26 -7.26 -46.97 39.62
C GLU A 26 -7.89 -45.78 38.86
N VAL A 27 -9.22 -45.92 38.74
CA VAL A 27 -10.27 -44.88 38.60
C VAL A 27 -10.57 -44.34 40.02
N PRO A 28 -10.98 -43.07 40.20
CA PRO A 28 -12.42 -42.82 40.31
C PRO A 28 -12.93 -41.56 39.60
N ASN A 29 -14.10 -41.76 39.00
CA ASN A 29 -15.09 -40.78 38.60
C ASN A 29 -15.34 -39.69 39.64
N ASN A 30 -15.61 -38.47 39.18
CA ASN A 30 -16.65 -37.66 39.78
C ASN A 30 -17.42 -36.89 38.71
N ALA A 31 -18.69 -37.24 38.56
CA ALA A 31 -19.68 -36.49 37.81
C ALA A 31 -20.43 -35.59 38.79
N SER A 32 -20.51 -34.29 38.48
CA SER A 32 -21.48 -33.37 39.05
C SER A 32 -21.92 -32.39 37.98
N GLN A 33 -23.22 -32.43 37.67
CA GLN A 33 -23.95 -31.54 36.78
C GLN A 33 -24.00 -30.10 37.32
N SER A 34 -23.94 -29.13 36.40
CA SER A 34 -24.37 -27.73 36.57
C SER A 34 -24.57 -27.16 35.16
N SER A 35 -25.72 -27.40 34.53
CA SER A 35 -26.82 -26.44 34.36
C SER A 35 -26.42 -25.11 33.70
N ASN A 36 -26.89 -24.96 32.46
CA ASN A 36 -27.28 -23.71 31.78
C ASN A 36 -26.39 -22.48 31.99
N GLU A 37 -25.52 -22.19 31.01
CA GLU A 37 -25.26 -20.81 30.60
C GLU A 37 -25.47 -20.67 29.10
N GLU A 38 -26.42 -19.78 28.80
CA GLU A 38 -26.81 -19.31 27.49
C GLU A 38 -25.62 -18.69 26.73
N TYR A 39 -25.62 -18.96 25.44
CA TYR A 39 -25.01 -18.18 24.37
C TYR A 39 -24.80 -16.69 24.72
N SER A 40 -23.56 -16.31 25.03
CA SER A 40 -23.07 -14.95 24.95
C SER A 40 -21.77 -14.93 24.12
N GLY A 41 -21.90 -15.35 22.85
CA GLY A 41 -20.89 -15.14 21.84
C GLY A 41 -20.85 -13.66 21.47
N LEU A 42 -19.84 -12.93 21.96
CA LEU A 42 -19.20 -11.72 21.41
C LEU A 42 -18.20 -11.20 22.45
N SER A 43 -17.20 -12.03 22.79
CA SER A 43 -16.01 -11.60 23.53
C SER A 43 -14.84 -12.54 23.26
N SER A 44 -14.53 -12.81 21.98
CA SER A 44 -13.13 -13.05 21.63
C SER A 44 -12.49 -11.68 21.50
N THR A 45 -11.60 -11.36 22.43
CA THR A 45 -10.54 -10.39 22.16
C THR A 45 -9.76 -10.96 20.97
N ASN A 46 -10.12 -10.54 19.75
CA ASN A 46 -9.42 -10.96 18.54
C ASN A 46 -7.94 -10.61 18.73
N ASP A 47 -7.12 -11.65 18.67
CA ASP A 47 -5.67 -11.61 18.81
C ASP A 47 -5.10 -11.05 17.50
N TYR A 48 -5.31 -9.76 17.25
CA TYR A 48 -4.82 -9.07 16.06
C TYR A 48 -3.30 -8.94 16.17
N ARG A 49 -2.61 -10.00 15.72
CA ARG A 49 -1.17 -10.04 15.71
C ARG A 49 -0.58 -9.45 14.43
N HIS A 50 0.63 -8.91 14.54
CA HIS A 50 1.45 -8.44 13.44
C HIS A 50 1.74 -9.64 12.56
N TYR A 51 1.53 -9.44 11.27
CA TYR A 51 1.63 -10.51 10.29
C TYR A 51 2.99 -10.38 9.63
N GLU A 52 3.79 -11.44 9.66
CA GLU A 52 5.15 -11.39 9.17
C GLU A 52 5.21 -10.92 7.71
N GLY A 53 6.25 -10.13 7.41
CA GLY A 53 6.41 -9.48 6.11
C GLY A 53 5.73 -8.12 5.98
N PHE A 54 4.65 -7.85 6.72
CA PHE A 54 3.99 -6.55 6.69
C PHE A 54 4.78 -5.46 7.41
N PRO A 55 4.70 -4.20 6.96
CA PRO A 55 5.31 -3.09 7.70
C PRO A 55 4.59 -2.89 9.04
N TYR A 56 5.35 -2.47 10.06
CA TYR A 56 4.78 -2.07 11.35
C TYR A 56 4.00 -0.77 11.21
N PHE A 57 2.80 -0.71 11.78
CA PHE A 57 1.98 0.50 11.75
C PHE A 57 2.32 1.42 12.92
N ILE A 58 2.59 2.69 12.64
CA ILE A 58 2.90 3.70 13.67
C ILE A 58 2.06 4.97 13.52
N SER A 59 1.91 5.72 14.61
CA SER A 59 1.30 7.06 14.60
C SER A 59 2.20 8.07 13.87
N PRO A 60 1.62 8.99 13.08
CA PRO A 60 2.36 10.09 12.46
C PRO A 60 2.65 11.20 13.48
N ASP A 61 3.72 11.05 14.27
CA ASP A 61 4.09 12.05 15.28
C ASP A 61 5.14 13.06 14.77
N HIS A 62 5.76 12.79 13.62
CA HIS A 62 6.70 13.69 12.94
C HIS A 62 6.31 13.91 11.47
N PRO A 63 6.76 15.02 10.87
CA PRO A 63 6.56 15.25 9.45
C PRO A 63 7.18 14.11 8.62
N SER A 64 6.39 13.56 7.71
CA SER A 64 6.86 12.63 6.70
C SER A 64 7.77 13.36 5.70
N THR A 65 8.50 12.61 4.86
CA THR A 65 9.25 13.29 3.78
C THR A 65 8.27 13.94 2.81
N PRO A 66 8.68 14.99 2.08
CA PRO A 66 7.82 15.64 1.09
C PRO A 66 7.26 14.67 0.05
N GLU A 67 8.04 13.68 -0.37
CA GLU A 67 7.65 12.70 -1.38
C GLU A 67 6.52 11.80 -0.88
N LEU A 68 6.65 11.26 0.34
CA LEU A 68 5.62 10.42 0.95
C LEU A 68 4.37 11.21 1.30
N THR A 69 4.55 12.45 1.77
CA THR A 69 3.46 13.37 2.06
C THR A 69 2.68 13.69 0.79
N TYR A 70 3.37 13.99 -0.31
CA TYR A 70 2.78 14.24 -1.62
C TYR A 70 1.92 13.06 -2.09
N SER A 71 2.50 11.86 -2.13
CA SER A 71 1.79 10.66 -2.62
C SER A 71 0.59 10.32 -1.76
N ARG A 72 0.74 10.40 -0.43
CA ARG A 72 -0.36 10.14 0.52
C ARG A 72 -1.49 11.15 0.37
N LEU A 73 -1.19 12.45 0.27
CA LEU A 73 -2.22 13.49 0.20
C LEU A 73 -2.98 13.48 -1.12
N LEU A 74 -2.27 13.22 -2.23
CA LEU A 74 -2.89 13.13 -3.56
C LEU A 74 -3.62 11.81 -3.81
N LEU A 75 -3.51 10.80 -2.94
CA LEU A 75 -4.30 9.58 -3.06
C LEU A 75 -5.81 9.86 -3.12
N SER A 76 -6.27 10.85 -2.36
CA SER A 76 -7.67 11.33 -2.35
C SER A 76 -8.16 11.91 -3.69
N SER A 77 -7.25 12.14 -4.65
CA SER A 77 -7.64 12.54 -6.01
C SER A 77 -8.35 11.42 -6.78
N GLY A 78 -8.19 10.15 -6.37
CA GLY A 78 -8.76 9.01 -7.10
C GLY A 78 -8.02 8.66 -8.39
N ASN A 79 -6.78 9.13 -8.53
CA ASN A 79 -5.94 8.85 -9.69
C ASN A 79 -4.99 7.65 -9.49
N GLY A 80 -4.97 7.07 -8.28
CA GLY A 80 -4.01 6.04 -7.86
C GLY A 80 -2.84 6.62 -7.06
N CYS A 81 -1.70 5.95 -7.10
CA CYS A 81 -0.46 6.40 -6.46
C CYS A 81 0.18 7.55 -7.25
N ALA A 82 0.25 8.74 -6.64
CA ALA A 82 0.97 9.87 -7.22
C ALA A 82 2.49 9.67 -7.11
N LEU A 83 3.24 9.89 -8.19
CA LEU A 83 4.70 9.77 -8.20
C LEU A 83 5.35 11.15 -8.03
N TRP A 84 6.21 11.31 -7.02
CA TRP A 84 6.91 12.58 -6.77
C TRP A 84 7.93 12.90 -7.88
N ALA A 85 8.60 11.85 -8.34
CA ALA A 85 9.53 11.88 -9.45
C ALA A 85 9.06 10.81 -10.47
N PRO A 86 8.40 11.21 -11.56
CA PRO A 86 7.72 10.31 -12.50
C PRO A 86 8.67 9.56 -13.45
N THR A 87 9.96 9.51 -13.13
CA THR A 87 10.95 8.67 -13.81
C THR A 87 11.13 7.39 -13.00
N PRO A 88 11.01 6.20 -13.62
CA PRO A 88 11.23 4.95 -12.92
C PRO A 88 12.64 4.86 -12.33
N LYS A 89 12.74 4.36 -11.10
CA LYS A 89 14.01 3.98 -10.50
C LYS A 89 14.27 2.50 -10.80
N HIS A 90 15.52 2.18 -11.09
CA HIS A 90 15.98 0.80 -11.20
C HIS A 90 16.67 0.39 -9.90
N VAL A 91 16.57 -0.90 -9.55
CA VAL A 91 17.21 -1.45 -8.33
C VAL A 91 18.73 -1.21 -8.36
N ILE A 92 19.34 -1.26 -9.55
CA ILE A 92 20.75 -0.94 -9.84
C ILE A 92 20.78 0.05 -11.04
N ALA A 93 21.92 0.64 -11.43
CA ALA A 93 21.97 1.45 -12.67
C ALA A 93 21.91 0.53 -13.91
N PRO A 94 20.93 0.68 -14.83
CA PRO A 94 20.81 -0.21 -15.97
C PRO A 94 21.80 0.14 -17.09
N THR A 95 22.11 -0.84 -17.95
CA THR A 95 22.88 -0.61 -19.19
C THR A 95 22.05 0.09 -20.27
N VAL A 96 20.73 -0.06 -20.23
CA VAL A 96 19.76 0.66 -21.06
C VAL A 96 18.66 1.22 -20.13
N PRO A 97 18.50 2.55 -20.01
CA PRO A 97 17.46 3.10 -19.15
C PRO A 97 16.07 2.73 -19.71
N VAL A 98 15.21 2.22 -18.84
CA VAL A 98 13.76 2.24 -19.09
C VAL A 98 13.33 3.67 -18.83
N ASP A 99 13.05 4.41 -19.89
CA ASP A 99 12.71 5.84 -19.79
C ASP A 99 11.25 6.08 -19.38
N GLU A 100 10.40 5.05 -19.49
CA GLU A 100 8.95 5.16 -19.32
C GLU A 100 8.37 3.93 -18.59
N LEU A 101 7.47 4.17 -17.63
CA LEU A 101 6.64 3.12 -17.05
C LEU A 101 5.58 2.65 -18.05
N ASN A 102 5.22 1.38 -18.01
CA ASN A 102 4.25 0.75 -18.90
C ASN A 102 3.24 -0.12 -18.14
N LEU A 103 2.10 -0.36 -18.77
CA LEU A 103 1.18 -1.42 -18.31
C LEU A 103 1.91 -2.76 -18.30
N GLY A 104 1.71 -3.55 -17.25
CA GLY A 104 2.37 -4.83 -17.07
C GLY A 104 3.67 -4.78 -16.28
N ASP A 105 4.17 -3.59 -15.93
CA ASP A 105 5.36 -3.45 -15.11
C ASP A 105 5.10 -3.98 -13.69
N ILE A 106 5.95 -4.89 -13.24
CA ILE A 106 6.02 -5.38 -11.86
C ILE A 106 7.06 -4.55 -11.11
N GLY A 107 6.72 -4.17 -9.88
CA GLY A 107 7.62 -3.41 -9.03
C GLY A 107 6.99 -3.02 -7.71
N PHE A 108 7.61 -2.07 -7.02
CA PHE A 108 7.10 -1.55 -5.75
C PHE A 108 7.41 -0.05 -5.62
N ILE A 109 6.68 0.64 -4.76
CA ILE A 109 6.97 2.05 -4.44
C ILE A 109 8.05 2.09 -3.36
N SER A 110 9.13 2.81 -3.62
CA SER A 110 10.20 3.06 -2.64
C SER A 110 9.80 4.13 -1.62
N SER A 111 10.57 4.26 -0.54
CA SER A 111 10.39 5.31 0.48
C SER A 111 10.45 6.74 -0.05
N ASN A 112 10.92 6.94 -1.27
CA ASN A 112 11.01 8.25 -1.94
C ASN A 112 9.86 8.49 -2.93
N SER A 113 8.78 7.70 -2.84
CA SER A 113 7.63 7.74 -3.75
C SER A 113 7.98 7.62 -5.23
N GLN A 114 8.99 6.79 -5.52
CA GLN A 114 9.37 6.38 -6.87
C GLN A 114 9.03 4.92 -7.07
N PHE A 115 8.51 4.59 -8.25
CA PHE A 115 8.33 3.21 -8.66
C PHE A 115 9.70 2.58 -8.96
N VAL A 116 9.96 1.44 -8.33
CA VAL A 116 11.14 0.61 -8.56
C VAL A 116 10.73 -0.51 -9.51
N PHE A 117 11.16 -0.41 -10.76
CA PHE A 117 10.85 -1.37 -11.80
C PHE A 117 11.65 -2.66 -11.62
N ALA A 118 10.98 -3.80 -11.81
CA ALA A 118 11.58 -5.14 -11.80
C ALA A 118 11.64 -5.74 -13.22
N PHE A 119 10.47 -6.04 -13.79
CA PHE A 119 10.28 -6.61 -15.13
C PHE A 119 8.85 -6.33 -15.62
N ASN A 120 8.53 -6.63 -16.87
CA ASN A 120 7.19 -6.47 -17.43
C ASN A 120 6.60 -7.82 -17.86
N ILE A 121 5.39 -8.13 -17.42
CA ILE A 121 4.76 -9.45 -17.66
C ILE A 121 4.39 -9.69 -19.13
N PHE A 122 4.27 -8.65 -19.96
CA PHE A 122 3.89 -8.75 -21.38
C PHE A 122 5.09 -8.77 -22.33
N LEU A 123 6.30 -8.57 -21.82
CA LEU A 123 7.52 -8.56 -22.61
C LEU A 123 8.22 -9.92 -22.55
N PRO A 124 8.87 -10.37 -23.63
CA PRO A 124 9.63 -11.62 -23.61
C PRO A 124 10.77 -11.56 -22.57
N ALA A 125 11.20 -12.72 -22.07
CA ALA A 125 12.24 -12.83 -21.04
C ALA A 125 13.52 -12.08 -21.44
N GLU A 126 13.90 -12.16 -22.72
CA GLU A 126 15.11 -11.56 -23.28
C GLU A 126 14.95 -10.08 -23.68
N HIS A 127 13.81 -9.46 -23.34
CA HIS A 127 13.57 -8.07 -23.69
C HIS A 127 14.63 -7.15 -23.02
N PRO A 128 15.21 -6.16 -23.74
CA PRO A 128 16.26 -5.30 -23.18
C PRO A 128 15.87 -4.53 -21.90
N ALA A 129 14.58 -4.33 -21.65
CA ALA A 129 14.08 -3.72 -20.42
C ALA A 129 14.30 -4.60 -19.18
N HIS A 130 14.39 -5.93 -19.34
CA HIS A 130 14.62 -6.88 -18.25
C HIS A 130 16.12 -6.92 -17.88
N THR A 131 16.66 -5.76 -17.52
CA THR A 131 18.09 -5.60 -17.21
C THR A 131 18.56 -6.46 -16.04
N TYR A 132 17.65 -6.87 -15.16
CA TYR A 132 17.88 -7.76 -14.00
C TYR A 132 17.44 -9.20 -14.25
N GLY A 133 17.10 -9.53 -15.50
CA GLY A 133 16.42 -10.76 -15.84
C GLY A 133 14.97 -10.75 -15.39
N VAL A 134 14.43 -11.95 -15.26
CA VAL A 134 13.06 -12.26 -14.89
C VAL A 134 13.08 -13.46 -13.94
N PRO A 135 11.98 -13.77 -13.24
CA PRO A 135 11.89 -14.98 -12.43
C PRO A 135 12.27 -16.26 -13.22
N PRO A 136 12.78 -17.30 -12.55
CA PRO A 136 13.01 -18.59 -13.19
C PRO A 136 11.74 -19.13 -13.86
N ASP A 137 11.89 -19.75 -15.02
CA ASP A 137 10.78 -20.28 -15.83
C ASP A 137 9.70 -19.25 -16.20
N PHE A 138 10.04 -17.96 -16.20
CA PHE A 138 9.14 -16.89 -16.59
C PHE A 138 8.59 -17.11 -18.00
N VAL A 139 7.27 -17.24 -18.08
CA VAL A 139 6.53 -17.26 -19.34
C VAL A 139 5.79 -15.94 -19.47
N PRO A 140 6.07 -15.10 -20.49
CA PRO A 140 5.38 -13.84 -20.65
C PRO A 140 3.89 -14.07 -20.94
N LEU A 141 3.06 -13.25 -20.33
CA LEU A 141 1.65 -13.17 -20.65
C LEU A 141 1.47 -12.54 -22.04
N SER A 142 0.50 -13.02 -22.83
CA SER A 142 0.28 -12.49 -24.18
C SER A 142 0.03 -10.96 -24.15
N PRO A 143 0.53 -10.20 -25.13
CA PRO A 143 0.31 -8.75 -25.19
C PRO A 143 -1.16 -8.37 -25.12
N LEU A 144 -1.46 -7.22 -24.51
CA LEU A 144 -2.81 -6.68 -24.43
C LEU A 144 -3.40 -6.45 -25.82
N LEU A 145 -4.61 -6.95 -26.04
CA LEU A 145 -5.39 -6.64 -27.23
C LEU A 145 -5.88 -5.19 -27.17
N PRO A 146 -6.13 -4.53 -28.31
CA PRO A 146 -6.71 -3.19 -28.31
C PRO A 146 -8.04 -3.09 -27.55
N SER A 147 -8.84 -4.16 -27.53
CA SER A 147 -10.10 -4.23 -26.76
C SER A 147 -9.89 -4.33 -25.26
N GLU A 148 -8.69 -4.75 -24.83
CA GLU A 148 -8.32 -4.88 -23.42
C GLU A 148 -7.72 -3.59 -22.86
N LEU A 149 -7.56 -2.56 -23.69
CA LEU A 149 -7.00 -1.26 -23.34
C LEU A 149 -8.08 -0.17 -23.39
N LYS A 150 -8.07 0.69 -22.38
CA LYS A 150 -8.83 1.94 -22.37
C LYS A 150 -7.85 3.10 -22.35
N THR A 151 -7.89 3.94 -23.38
CA THR A 151 -7.05 5.14 -23.47
C THR A 151 -7.94 6.38 -23.58
N ASP A 152 -7.68 7.35 -22.71
CA ASP A 152 -8.26 8.68 -22.77
C ASP A 152 -7.14 9.72 -22.95
N PRO A 153 -6.91 10.22 -24.17
CA PRO A 153 -5.81 11.16 -24.45
C PRO A 153 -6.00 12.54 -23.81
N GLN A 154 -7.20 12.86 -23.31
CA GLN A 154 -7.52 14.17 -22.72
C GLN A 154 -8.17 14.03 -21.35
N TYR A 155 -7.79 12.99 -20.60
CA TYR A 155 -8.36 12.65 -19.31
C TYR A 155 -8.38 13.83 -18.32
N LEU A 156 -7.26 14.56 -18.20
CA LEU A 156 -7.24 15.87 -17.53
C LEU A 156 -6.87 16.95 -18.55
N PRO A 157 -7.69 18.00 -18.72
CA PRO A 157 -7.44 19.04 -19.70
C PRO A 157 -6.23 19.92 -19.32
N PRO A 158 -5.65 20.66 -20.29
CA PRO A 158 -4.58 21.61 -20.04
C PRO A 158 -4.85 22.60 -18.91
N GLY A 159 -3.84 22.79 -18.06
CA GLY A 159 -3.87 23.65 -16.88
C GLY A 159 -4.68 23.10 -15.70
N SER A 160 -4.91 21.79 -15.69
CA SER A 160 -5.50 21.08 -14.55
C SER A 160 -4.60 21.18 -13.31
N VAL A 161 -5.23 21.19 -12.14
CA VAL A 161 -4.59 21.20 -10.84
C VAL A 161 -5.20 20.09 -9.99
N LEU A 162 -4.35 19.27 -9.41
CA LEU A 162 -4.71 18.33 -8.36
C LEU A 162 -4.02 18.80 -7.06
N SER A 163 -4.76 18.86 -5.97
CA SER A 163 -4.20 19.29 -4.69
C SER A 163 -4.85 18.54 -3.54
N SER A 164 -4.18 18.56 -2.38
CA SER A 164 -4.80 18.17 -1.12
C SER A 164 -6.03 19.05 -0.82
N LEU A 165 -7.01 18.50 -0.11
CA LEU A 165 -8.32 19.13 0.17
C LEU A 165 -8.23 20.55 0.75
N ASP A 166 -7.24 20.83 1.59
CA ASP A 166 -7.09 22.11 2.29
C ASP A 166 -6.30 23.18 1.50
N VAL A 167 -6.02 22.95 0.22
CA VAL A 167 -5.33 23.92 -0.65
C VAL A 167 -6.35 24.70 -1.48
N GLU A 168 -6.41 26.01 -1.24
CA GLU A 168 -7.11 26.95 -2.08
C GLU A 168 -6.25 27.29 -3.30
N SER A 169 -6.83 27.20 -4.50
CA SER A 169 -6.20 27.64 -5.74
C SER A 169 -6.99 28.79 -6.37
N THR A 170 -6.28 29.80 -6.86
CA THR A 170 -6.87 30.95 -7.57
C THR A 170 -6.15 31.13 -8.90
N ARG A 171 -6.90 31.00 -10.00
CA ARG A 171 -6.38 31.17 -11.36
C ARG A 171 -6.33 32.66 -11.70
N LEU A 172 -5.13 33.18 -11.93
CA LEU A 172 -4.87 34.60 -12.18
C LEU A 172 -4.81 34.92 -13.68
N SER A 173 -4.37 33.96 -14.50
CA SER A 173 -4.33 34.05 -15.96
C SER A 173 -4.28 32.66 -16.59
N ASP A 174 -4.88 32.49 -17.76
CA ASP A 174 -4.81 31.25 -18.56
C ASP A 174 -3.66 31.27 -19.57
N HIS A 175 -3.28 32.47 -20.03
CA HIS A 175 -2.32 32.66 -21.12
C HIS A 175 -1.38 33.86 -20.82
N PRO A 176 -0.18 33.62 -20.25
CA PRO A 176 0.33 32.34 -19.76
C PRO A 176 -0.41 31.86 -18.51
N LEU A 177 -0.39 30.54 -18.26
CA LEU A 177 -1.00 29.94 -17.08
C LEU A 177 -0.31 30.50 -15.82
N HIS A 178 -1.11 31.12 -14.95
CA HIS A 178 -0.67 31.68 -13.66
C HIS A 178 -1.70 31.33 -12.59
N ILE A 179 -1.27 30.60 -11.58
CA ILE A 179 -2.15 30.12 -10.48
C ILE A 179 -1.47 30.44 -9.17
N SER A 180 -2.20 31.00 -8.21
CA SER A 180 -1.74 31.15 -6.83
C SER A 180 -2.38 30.09 -5.93
N PHE A 181 -1.60 29.54 -5.01
CA PHE A 181 -2.01 28.53 -4.03
C PHE A 181 -1.84 29.04 -2.61
N ARG A 182 -2.82 28.73 -1.76
CA ARG A 182 -2.79 29.04 -0.33
C ARG A 182 -3.31 27.87 0.49
N SER A 183 -2.66 27.59 1.60
CA SER A 183 -3.17 26.64 2.58
C SER A 183 -2.69 27.01 3.98
N SER A 184 -3.52 26.76 4.99
CA SER A 184 -3.13 26.81 6.40
C SER A 184 -3.01 25.42 7.03
N ALA A 185 -3.14 24.36 6.22
CA ALA A 185 -2.97 23.00 6.68
C ALA A 185 -1.51 22.74 7.05
N PRO A 186 -1.25 21.84 8.02
CA PRO A 186 0.11 21.48 8.43
C PRO A 186 0.85 20.68 7.36
N GLU A 187 0.13 20.10 6.40
CA GLU A 187 0.68 19.41 5.26
C GLU A 187 -0.14 19.78 4.03
N SER A 188 0.49 19.93 2.88
CA SER A 188 -0.19 20.20 1.63
C SER A 188 0.57 19.64 0.44
N ALA A 189 -0.17 19.26 -0.60
CA ALA A 189 0.39 18.75 -1.85
C ALA A 189 -0.31 19.40 -3.03
N ILE A 190 0.45 19.73 -4.07
CA ILE A 190 -0.02 20.35 -5.31
C ILE A 190 0.66 19.65 -6.49
N LEU A 191 -0.13 19.35 -7.52
CA LEU A 191 0.31 18.95 -8.84
C LEU A 191 -0.38 19.84 -9.87
N VAL A 192 0.41 20.56 -10.65
CA VAL A 192 -0.04 21.35 -11.80
C VAL A 192 0.31 20.58 -13.07
N LEU A 193 -0.65 20.49 -13.98
CA LEU A 193 -0.54 19.82 -15.28
C LEU A 193 -0.78 20.85 -16.39
N PRO A 194 0.24 21.64 -16.79
CA PRO A 194 0.07 22.74 -17.74
C PRO A 194 -0.49 22.29 -19.09
N ASP A 195 -0.01 21.15 -19.59
CA ASP A 195 -0.45 20.56 -20.86
C ASP A 195 -1.55 19.50 -20.67
N GLY A 196 -1.99 19.27 -19.43
CA GLY A 196 -2.97 18.24 -19.10
C GLY A 196 -2.32 16.87 -18.94
N CYS A 197 -3.15 15.83 -19.00
CA CYS A 197 -2.74 14.45 -18.81
C CYS A 197 -3.62 13.49 -19.62
N SER A 198 -3.00 12.46 -20.18
CA SER A 198 -3.70 11.31 -20.75
C SER A 198 -3.77 10.17 -19.74
N ARG A 199 -4.71 9.25 -19.93
CA ARG A 199 -4.88 8.06 -19.09
C ARG A 199 -4.89 6.81 -19.96
N GLN A 200 -4.26 5.75 -19.45
CA GLN A 200 -4.31 4.43 -20.03
C GLN A 200 -4.59 3.41 -18.92
N ASP A 201 -5.55 2.50 -19.12
CA ASP A 201 -5.90 1.45 -18.17
C ASP A 201 -6.11 0.10 -18.89
N ILE A 202 -5.86 -1.00 -18.18
CA ILE A 202 -6.34 -2.34 -18.55
C ILE A 202 -7.84 -2.40 -18.24
N THR A 203 -8.64 -2.81 -19.21
CA THR A 203 -10.09 -2.97 -19.04
C THR A 203 -10.44 -4.14 -18.11
N PRO A 204 -11.65 -4.18 -17.53
CA PRO A 204 -12.11 -5.33 -16.74
C PRO A 204 -11.96 -6.69 -17.46
N SER A 205 -12.17 -6.73 -18.78
CA SER A 205 -12.00 -7.95 -19.57
C SER A 205 -10.55 -8.42 -19.66
N GLY A 206 -9.58 -7.50 -19.78
CA GLY A 206 -8.16 -7.83 -19.75
C GLY A 206 -7.68 -8.22 -18.36
N MET A 207 -8.28 -7.65 -17.31
CA MET A 207 -7.91 -7.95 -15.93
C MET A 207 -8.16 -9.40 -15.53
N SER A 208 -9.12 -10.11 -16.14
CA SER A 208 -9.38 -11.52 -15.82
C SER A 208 -8.15 -12.41 -16.03
N ARG A 209 -7.52 -12.35 -17.21
CA ARG A 209 -6.31 -13.15 -17.50
C ARG A 209 -5.08 -12.64 -16.76
N VAL A 210 -5.01 -11.34 -16.47
CA VAL A 210 -3.95 -10.75 -15.65
C VAL A 210 -4.00 -11.28 -14.22
N LYS A 211 -5.18 -11.30 -13.59
CA LYS A 211 -5.35 -11.84 -12.23
C LYS A 211 -5.02 -13.33 -12.15
N GLN A 212 -5.45 -14.12 -13.14
CA GLN A 212 -5.10 -15.54 -13.20
C GLN A 212 -3.58 -15.75 -13.28
N TYR A 213 -2.90 -14.92 -14.08
CA TYR A 213 -1.44 -14.93 -14.17
C TYR A 213 -0.78 -14.56 -12.84
N LEU A 214 -1.25 -13.49 -12.18
CA LEU A 214 -0.76 -13.10 -10.85
C LEU A 214 -1.00 -14.20 -9.80
N GLN A 215 -2.15 -14.86 -9.82
CA GLN A 215 -2.48 -15.94 -8.88
C GLN A 215 -1.48 -17.09 -8.97
N THR A 216 -0.97 -17.39 -10.16
CA THR A 216 -0.02 -18.48 -10.39
C THR A 216 1.43 -18.10 -10.07
N HIS A 217 1.80 -16.82 -10.18
CA HIS A 217 3.21 -16.40 -10.20
C HIS A 217 3.62 -15.42 -9.08
N SER A 218 2.69 -14.99 -8.21
CA SER A 218 2.98 -13.98 -7.18
C SER A 218 4.12 -14.37 -6.24
N LEU A 219 4.22 -15.65 -5.86
CA LEU A 219 5.27 -16.15 -4.98
C LEU A 219 6.65 -16.05 -5.64
N GLU A 220 6.75 -16.45 -6.90
CA GLU A 220 7.97 -16.41 -7.71
C GLU A 220 8.43 -14.96 -7.91
N PHE A 221 7.51 -14.02 -8.04
CA PHE A 221 7.83 -12.60 -8.17
C PHE A 221 8.46 -12.05 -6.90
N TYR A 222 7.93 -12.44 -5.74
CA TYR A 222 8.52 -12.10 -4.45
C TYR A 222 9.92 -12.71 -4.29
N LYS A 223 10.07 -14.02 -4.56
CA LYS A 223 11.38 -14.72 -4.48
C LYS A 223 12.43 -14.03 -5.36
N PHE A 224 12.07 -13.77 -6.62
CA PHE A 224 12.94 -13.08 -7.57
C PHE A 224 13.37 -11.70 -7.05
N LEU A 225 12.44 -10.89 -6.58
CA LEU A 225 12.78 -9.54 -6.08
C LEU A 225 13.60 -9.55 -4.80
N THR A 226 13.37 -10.52 -3.91
CA THR A 226 14.23 -10.74 -2.74
C THR A 226 15.67 -10.98 -3.20
N GLU A 227 15.89 -11.88 -4.16
CA GLU A 227 17.21 -12.17 -4.71
C GLU A 227 17.86 -10.94 -5.35
N GLN A 228 17.10 -10.14 -6.12
CA GLN A 228 17.61 -8.95 -6.80
C GLN A 228 17.91 -7.77 -5.86
N CYS A 229 17.24 -7.68 -4.71
CA CYS A 229 17.41 -6.56 -3.76
C CYS A 229 18.51 -6.83 -2.72
N ASP A 230 19.63 -7.45 -3.12
CA ASP A 230 20.71 -7.91 -2.23
C ASP A 230 20.20 -8.81 -1.09
N GLY A 231 19.17 -9.61 -1.38
CA GLY A 231 18.48 -10.44 -0.40
C GLY A 231 17.48 -9.68 0.48
N THR A 232 17.26 -8.38 0.27
CA THR A 232 16.28 -7.61 1.06
C THR A 232 14.88 -7.86 0.50
N THR A 233 14.07 -8.64 1.22
CA THR A 233 12.71 -8.95 0.78
C THR A 233 11.83 -7.70 0.78
N PRO A 234 11.15 -7.33 -0.33
CA PRO A 234 10.13 -6.26 -0.33
C PRO A 234 9.07 -6.55 0.73
N SER A 235 8.39 -5.55 1.31
CA SER A 235 7.37 -5.87 2.32
C SER A 235 6.18 -6.62 1.71
N ASN A 236 5.52 -7.44 2.51
CA ASN A 236 4.27 -8.07 2.11
C ASN A 236 3.24 -6.97 1.77
N ALA A 237 2.40 -7.23 0.77
CA ALA A 237 1.50 -6.24 0.16
C ALA A 237 2.17 -5.01 -0.49
N SER A 238 3.51 -4.96 -0.62
CA SER A 238 4.20 -3.84 -1.30
C SER A 238 4.40 -4.04 -2.80
N LEU A 239 4.42 -5.29 -3.26
CA LEU A 239 4.58 -5.63 -4.66
C LEU A 239 3.30 -5.29 -5.43
N MET A 240 3.46 -4.66 -6.60
CA MET A 240 2.35 -4.29 -7.47
C MET A 240 2.64 -4.55 -8.93
N LEU A 241 1.59 -4.89 -9.67
CA LEU A 241 1.54 -4.84 -11.13
C LEU A 241 0.88 -3.52 -11.55
N ILE A 242 1.50 -2.76 -12.46
CA ILE A 242 0.88 -1.57 -13.04
C ILE A 242 -0.22 -1.97 -14.03
N THR A 243 -1.45 -1.57 -13.73
CA THR A 243 -2.66 -1.80 -14.54
C THR A 243 -3.27 -0.52 -15.09
N GLY A 244 -2.79 0.65 -14.65
CA GLY A 244 -3.18 1.94 -15.20
C GLY A 244 -2.12 3.01 -14.98
N ILE A 245 -2.00 3.95 -15.90
CA ILE A 245 -1.04 5.06 -15.87
C ILE A 245 -1.70 6.37 -16.32
N ASP A 246 -1.36 7.46 -15.64
CA ASP A 246 -1.64 8.84 -16.06
C ASP A 246 -0.35 9.48 -16.56
N TYR A 247 -0.31 9.85 -17.84
CA TYR A 247 0.86 10.43 -18.50
C TYR A 247 0.70 11.92 -18.77
N ALA A 248 1.68 12.71 -18.35
CA ALA A 248 1.78 14.14 -18.60
C ALA A 248 3.07 14.50 -19.35
N THR A 249 3.01 15.42 -20.30
CA THR A 249 4.20 15.94 -21.00
C THR A 249 4.93 17.03 -20.23
N SER A 250 4.21 17.71 -19.32
CA SER A 250 4.77 18.68 -18.38
C SER A 250 4.03 18.62 -17.05
N TYR A 251 4.76 18.81 -15.96
CA TYR A 251 4.21 18.82 -14.61
C TYR A 251 5.02 19.72 -13.68
N ALA A 252 4.35 20.25 -12.66
CA ALA A 252 5.00 20.88 -11.52
C ALA A 252 4.32 20.42 -10.24
N SER A 253 5.10 19.80 -9.37
CA SER A 253 4.69 19.26 -8.08
C SER A 253 5.29 20.08 -6.95
N ALA A 254 4.53 20.28 -5.89
CA ALA A 254 5.02 20.82 -4.65
C ALA A 254 4.41 20.11 -3.45
N CYS A 255 5.16 20.08 -2.36
CA CYS A 255 4.71 19.58 -1.09
C CYS A 255 5.27 20.45 0.03
N ASP A 256 4.40 20.82 0.96
CA ASP A 256 4.79 21.31 2.28
C ASP A 256 4.45 20.22 3.28
N SER A 257 5.48 19.69 3.93
CA SER A 257 5.35 18.64 4.93
C SER A 257 5.70 19.13 6.34
N GLU A 258 5.91 20.44 6.54
CA GLU A 258 6.36 20.97 7.82
C GLU A 258 5.21 21.06 8.84
N ARG A 259 5.14 20.08 9.75
CA ARG A 259 4.32 20.18 10.97
C ARG A 259 5.01 21.07 12.00
N SER A 260 5.03 22.39 11.86
CA SER A 260 5.34 23.23 13.03
C SER A 260 4.09 23.29 13.92
N PHE A 261 4.29 22.93 15.18
CA PHE A 261 3.26 23.00 16.21
C PHE A 261 2.99 24.44 16.67
N HIS A 262 3.56 25.44 16.00
CA HIS A 262 3.28 26.85 16.27
C HIS A 262 1.97 27.25 15.60
N VAL A 263 0.91 27.33 16.42
CA VAL A 263 -0.40 27.82 16.03
C VAL A 263 -0.26 29.23 15.44
N GLY A 264 -0.54 29.37 14.14
CA GLY A 264 -0.66 30.66 13.45
C GLY A 264 0.46 31.03 12.46
N SER A 265 1.52 30.21 12.28
CA SER A 265 2.62 30.53 11.35
C SER A 265 2.60 29.76 10.02
N HIS A 266 1.81 28.68 9.89
CA HIS A 266 1.74 27.93 8.63
C HIS A 266 0.82 28.59 7.65
N LYS A 267 1.42 29.09 6.56
CA LYS A 267 0.69 29.44 5.37
C LYS A 267 1.50 29.02 4.17
N LEU A 268 1.14 27.89 3.56
CA LEU A 268 1.56 27.60 2.20
C LEU A 268 1.15 28.80 1.35
N SER A 269 2.11 29.38 0.62
CA SER A 269 1.86 30.44 -0.33
C SER A 269 2.78 30.22 -1.52
N MET A 270 2.21 29.78 -2.63
CA MET A 270 2.96 29.44 -3.84
C MET A 270 2.29 30.04 -5.07
N GLU A 271 3.06 30.26 -6.12
CA GLU A 271 2.55 30.65 -7.43
C GLU A 271 3.14 29.77 -8.52
N PHE A 272 2.28 29.18 -9.35
CA PHE A 272 2.71 28.60 -10.61
C PHE A 272 2.78 29.71 -11.66
N LYS A 273 3.96 29.99 -12.21
CA LYS A 273 4.15 30.97 -13.27
C LYS A 273 5.36 30.61 -14.13
N GLY A 274 5.18 30.69 -15.45
CA GLY A 274 6.27 30.46 -16.40
C GLY A 274 6.72 29.00 -16.50
N GLY A 275 5.85 28.04 -16.15
CA GLY A 275 6.17 26.61 -16.16
C GLY A 275 6.71 26.08 -14.83
N GLU A 276 6.86 26.93 -13.82
CA GLU A 276 7.50 26.58 -12.54
C GLU A 276 6.63 26.99 -11.35
N LEU A 277 6.78 26.26 -10.24
CA LEU A 277 6.21 26.60 -8.95
C LEU A 277 7.21 27.44 -8.15
N HIS A 278 6.81 28.67 -7.83
CA HIS A 278 7.54 29.61 -7.00
C HIS A 278 6.97 29.56 -5.59
N SER A 279 7.76 29.11 -4.63
CA SER A 279 7.35 29.09 -3.23
C SER A 279 7.78 30.35 -2.49
N HIS A 280 6.89 30.90 -1.67
CA HIS A 280 7.22 31.95 -0.71
C HIS A 280 7.52 31.39 0.70
N CYS A 281 7.51 30.06 0.85
CA CYS A 281 7.80 29.32 2.08
C CYS A 281 8.73 28.13 1.82
N SER A 282 9.13 27.41 2.88
CA SER A 282 9.95 26.20 2.82
C SER A 282 9.16 25.00 2.27
N ALA A 283 8.77 25.04 0.99
CA ALA A 283 8.11 23.94 0.30
C ALA A 283 9.10 23.21 -0.61
N SER A 284 9.02 21.88 -0.65
CA SER A 284 9.74 21.08 -1.63
C SER A 284 9.02 21.16 -2.97
N THR A 285 9.80 21.26 -4.04
CA THR A 285 9.27 21.34 -5.41
C THR A 285 9.97 20.31 -6.30
N SER A 286 9.23 19.76 -7.25
CA SER A 286 9.70 18.86 -8.29
C SER A 286 9.00 19.28 -9.57
N SER A 287 9.72 19.47 -10.67
CA SER A 287 9.10 19.86 -11.95
C SER A 287 9.85 19.24 -13.11
N SER A 288 9.13 18.96 -14.19
CA SER A 288 9.77 18.79 -15.50
C SER A 288 10.44 20.12 -15.86
N PRO A 289 11.66 20.12 -16.43
CA PRO A 289 12.32 21.37 -16.84
C PRO A 289 11.38 22.20 -17.72
N PRO A 290 11.32 23.53 -17.53
CA PRO A 290 10.43 24.38 -18.31
C PRO A 290 10.74 24.19 -19.79
N LEU A 291 9.69 24.12 -20.61
CA LEU A 291 9.73 24.16 -22.07
C LEU A 291 10.55 25.38 -22.53
N ARG A 292 11.88 25.25 -22.60
CA ARG A 292 12.73 26.31 -23.12
C ARG A 292 12.43 26.44 -24.61
N ARG A 293 11.99 27.64 -24.99
CA ARG A 293 11.67 28.10 -26.35
C ARG A 293 12.57 27.44 -27.40
N LYS A 294 11.95 26.97 -28.49
CA LYS A 294 12.54 26.74 -29.83
C LYS A 294 14.00 27.23 -29.92
N THR A 295 14.95 26.32 -29.77
CA THR A 295 16.28 26.50 -30.32
C THR A 295 16.42 25.59 -31.52
N GLU A 296 16.57 26.26 -32.66
CA GLU A 296 17.08 25.82 -33.95
C GLU A 296 16.29 24.73 -34.70
N GLU A 297 15.77 25.19 -35.84
CA GLU A 297 15.28 24.47 -37.02
C GLU A 297 15.20 22.93 -36.93
N GLY A 298 13.95 22.44 -36.88
CA GLY A 298 13.58 21.23 -37.60
C GLY A 298 13.50 19.91 -36.83
N LYS A 299 13.82 19.86 -35.53
CA LYS A 299 13.53 18.67 -34.70
C LYS A 299 12.76 19.07 -33.46
N SER A 300 11.48 18.70 -33.39
CA SER A 300 10.76 18.71 -32.12
C SER A 300 11.54 17.83 -31.14
N PRO A 301 11.94 18.30 -29.94
CA PRO A 301 12.43 17.39 -28.92
C PRO A 301 11.32 16.36 -28.68
N ARG A 302 11.63 15.07 -28.86
CA ARG A 302 10.72 13.99 -28.48
C ARG A 302 10.50 14.15 -26.97
N GLN A 303 9.32 14.60 -26.58
CA GLN A 303 8.93 14.70 -25.18
C GLN A 303 8.45 13.31 -24.79
N HIS A 304 9.22 12.64 -23.94
CA HIS A 304 8.80 11.38 -23.35
C HIS A 304 7.73 11.68 -22.29
N PRO A 305 6.57 11.03 -22.33
CA PRO A 305 5.52 11.23 -21.33
C PRO A 305 6.00 10.83 -19.92
N HIS A 306 5.65 11.63 -18.93
CA HIS A 306 5.94 11.38 -17.52
C HIS A 306 4.75 10.70 -16.84
N ALA A 307 4.97 9.56 -16.16
CA ALA A 307 3.94 8.88 -15.39
C ALA A 307 3.68 9.60 -14.06
N VAL A 308 2.68 10.48 -14.00
CA VAL A 308 2.37 11.29 -12.81
C VAL A 308 1.52 10.54 -11.78
N PHE A 309 0.70 9.59 -12.23
CA PHE A 309 0.04 8.61 -11.37
C PHE A 309 0.17 7.21 -11.97
N ILE A 310 0.19 6.22 -11.09
CA ILE A 310 0.04 4.82 -11.46
C ILE A 310 -1.07 4.18 -10.65
N ARG A 311 -1.69 3.16 -11.23
CA ARG A 311 -2.68 2.28 -10.63
C ARG A 311 -2.22 0.85 -10.82
N GLY A 312 -2.58 -0.02 -9.89
CA GLY A 312 -2.14 -1.40 -9.97
C GLY A 312 -2.92 -2.38 -9.13
N THR A 313 -2.58 -3.64 -9.32
CA THR A 313 -3.00 -4.75 -8.46
C THR A 313 -1.85 -5.09 -7.53
N ARG A 314 -2.08 -5.00 -6.22
CA ARG A 314 -1.11 -5.42 -5.20
C ARG A 314 -1.28 -6.88 -4.82
N MET A 315 -0.16 -7.51 -4.51
CA MET A 315 -0.07 -8.91 -4.12
C MET A 315 0.36 -9.00 -2.66
N ALA A 316 -0.35 -9.81 -1.87
CA ALA A 316 0.07 -10.15 -0.51
C ALA A 316 -0.05 -11.65 -0.26
N LEU A 317 1.00 -12.25 0.29
CA LEU A 317 1.08 -13.68 0.56
C LEU A 317 0.68 -13.98 2.00
N ASP A 318 0.17 -15.18 2.23
CA ASP A 318 -0.10 -15.65 3.58
C ASP A 318 1.19 -15.84 4.42
N ARG A 319 1.01 -16.05 5.73
CA ARG A 319 2.07 -16.13 6.72
C ARG A 319 2.95 -17.35 6.52
N LEU A 320 2.36 -18.52 6.29
CA LEU A 320 3.09 -19.77 6.09
C LEU A 320 3.91 -19.69 4.81
N THR A 321 3.28 -19.30 3.70
CA THR A 321 3.94 -19.06 2.41
C THR A 321 5.07 -18.03 2.55
N TRP A 322 4.83 -16.95 3.29
CA TRP A 322 5.85 -15.93 3.57
C TRP A 322 7.03 -16.50 4.36
N LEU A 323 6.77 -17.19 5.46
CA LEU A 323 7.81 -17.72 6.34
C LEU A 323 8.61 -18.84 5.69
N ASP A 324 7.95 -19.74 4.96
CA ASP A 324 8.59 -20.90 4.34
C ASP A 324 9.50 -20.52 3.15
N HIS A 325 9.27 -19.36 2.54
CA HIS A 325 9.92 -19.00 1.27
C HIS A 325 10.69 -17.69 1.28
N LEU A 326 10.31 -16.73 2.12
CA LEU A 326 10.75 -15.33 2.02
C LEU A 326 11.30 -14.78 3.34
N GLN A 327 11.38 -15.59 4.39
CA GLN A 327 11.85 -15.09 5.69
C GLN A 327 13.31 -14.64 5.59
N ASP A 328 13.51 -13.33 5.63
CA ASP A 328 14.83 -12.74 5.80
C ASP A 328 15.44 -13.18 7.14
N PRO A 329 16.77 -13.28 7.23
CA PRO A 329 17.44 -13.38 8.52
C PRO A 329 16.97 -12.23 9.45
N PRO A 330 16.79 -12.48 10.76
CA PRO A 330 16.25 -11.50 11.71
C PRO A 330 17.06 -10.19 11.86
N GLU A 331 18.23 -10.10 11.21
CA GLU A 331 19.15 -8.97 11.27
C GLU A 331 18.87 -7.88 10.20
N ARG A 332 17.88 -8.06 9.31
CA ARG A 332 17.61 -7.13 8.20
C ARG A 332 16.53 -6.07 8.52
N HIS A 333 16.63 -4.94 7.83
CA HIS A 333 15.91 -3.70 8.12
C HIS A 333 14.37 -3.89 8.18
N ALA A 334 13.79 -3.81 9.37
CA ALA A 334 12.35 -3.80 9.56
C ALA A 334 11.74 -2.57 8.86
N ARG A 335 10.52 -2.70 8.34
CA ARG A 335 9.83 -1.58 7.69
C ARG A 335 8.67 -1.10 8.55
N TYR A 336 8.42 0.21 8.57
CA TYR A 336 7.27 0.79 9.26
C TYR A 336 6.51 1.74 8.35
N MET A 337 5.19 1.81 8.52
CA MET A 337 4.29 2.71 7.82
C MET A 337 3.65 3.69 8.80
N GLU A 338 3.74 4.98 8.47
CA GLU A 338 3.02 6.02 9.20
C GLU A 338 1.56 6.06 8.72
N LEU A 339 0.63 5.86 9.64
CA LEU A 339 -0.80 5.84 9.32
C LEU A 339 -1.31 7.25 8.99
N MET A 340 -2.20 7.32 8.01
CA MET A 340 -2.92 8.56 7.72
C MET A 340 -4.01 8.81 8.80
N MET A 341 -3.63 9.55 9.83
CA MET A 341 -4.54 10.03 10.86
C MET A 341 -4.70 11.55 10.74
N PRO A 342 -5.94 12.09 10.73
CA PRO A 342 -6.14 13.53 10.68
C PRO A 342 -5.50 14.18 11.91
N PRO A 343 -4.91 15.38 11.77
CA PRO A 343 -4.50 16.15 12.93
C PRO A 343 -5.72 16.34 13.81
N VAL A 344 -5.65 15.86 15.05
CA VAL A 344 -6.81 15.88 15.94
C VAL A 344 -7.08 17.33 16.32
N SER A 345 -8.07 17.94 15.68
CA SER A 345 -8.52 19.28 16.07
C SER A 345 -8.93 19.26 17.55
N PRO A 346 -8.48 20.24 18.36
CA PRO A 346 -8.93 20.40 19.75
C PRO A 346 -10.47 20.38 19.88
N VAL A 347 -11.18 20.79 18.82
CA VAL A 347 -12.64 20.90 18.79
C VAL A 347 -13.33 19.53 18.70
N ARG A 348 -12.71 18.52 18.07
CA ARG A 348 -13.27 17.14 18.01
C ARG A 348 -13.35 16.48 19.40
N HIS A 349 -12.60 16.97 20.40
CA HIS A 349 -12.67 16.48 21.78
C HIS A 349 -14.00 16.78 22.51
N LEU A 350 -14.84 17.66 21.96
CA LEU A 350 -16.15 17.97 22.54
C LEU A 350 -17.25 16.98 22.11
N VAL A 351 -17.14 16.36 20.94
CA VAL A 351 -18.23 15.55 20.34
C VAL A 351 -18.04 14.05 20.55
N SER A 352 -16.82 13.55 20.80
CA SER A 352 -16.58 12.12 21.01
C SER A 352 -16.72 11.71 22.50
N GLY A 353 -17.50 10.66 22.77
CA GLY A 353 -17.84 10.19 24.12
C GLY A 353 -16.63 9.83 25.00
N PHE A 354 -16.87 9.78 26.32
CA PHE A 354 -15.87 9.64 27.39
C PHE A 354 -14.88 8.46 27.22
N ARG A 355 -15.30 7.34 26.60
CA ARG A 355 -14.44 6.18 26.33
C ARG A 355 -13.36 6.47 25.27
N SER A 356 -13.67 7.25 24.23
CA SER A 356 -12.68 7.66 23.22
C SER A 356 -11.62 8.61 23.78
N LYS A 357 -11.94 9.36 24.84
CA LYS A 357 -11.04 10.37 25.44
C LYS A 357 -9.86 9.74 26.16
N PHE A 358 -10.07 8.59 26.82
CA PHE A 358 -9.02 7.90 27.56
C PHE A 358 -8.14 7.04 26.64
N ALA A 359 -8.76 6.32 25.70
CA ALA A 359 -8.06 5.53 24.68
C ALA A 359 -7.12 6.40 23.83
N ASN A 360 -7.62 7.53 23.29
CA ASN A 360 -6.80 8.44 22.48
C ASN A 360 -5.64 9.10 23.24
N ARG A 361 -5.79 9.33 24.56
CA ARG A 361 -4.74 9.97 25.38
C ARG A 361 -3.65 8.97 25.79
N VAL A 362 -4.03 7.74 26.14
CA VAL A 362 -3.08 6.66 26.46
C VAL A 362 -2.34 6.20 25.21
N MET A 363 -3.04 6.09 24.07
CA MET A 363 -2.39 5.81 22.78
C MET A 363 -1.37 6.88 22.43
N ARG A 364 -1.64 8.18 22.63
CA ARG A 364 -0.65 9.23 22.33
C ARG A 364 0.65 9.12 23.12
N THR A 365 0.59 8.87 24.43
CA THR A 365 1.83 8.79 25.22
C THR A 365 2.64 7.56 24.84
N LYS A 366 1.98 6.41 24.59
CA LYS A 366 2.66 5.18 24.16
C LYS A 366 3.17 5.27 22.72
N ALA A 367 2.36 5.81 21.81
CA ALA A 367 2.70 6.01 20.40
C ALA A 367 3.82 7.02 20.20
N PHE A 368 3.84 8.13 20.94
CA PHE A 368 4.94 9.11 20.89
C PHE A 368 6.28 8.50 21.29
N ILE A 369 6.30 7.72 22.38
CA ILE A 369 7.51 7.00 22.82
C ILE A 369 7.94 5.99 21.75
N GLN A 370 7.01 5.27 21.12
CA GLN A 370 7.28 4.32 20.04
C GLN A 370 7.83 5.01 18.78
N HIS A 371 7.24 6.14 18.38
CA HIS A 371 7.60 6.88 17.19
C HIS A 371 9.07 7.35 17.27
N GLU A 372 9.48 7.99 18.36
CA GLU A 372 10.89 8.37 18.52
C GLU A 372 11.83 7.16 18.49
N ARG A 373 11.38 5.99 18.95
CA ARG A 373 12.23 4.78 19.03
C ARG A 373 12.37 4.07 17.69
N ILE A 374 11.30 3.99 16.91
CA ILE A 374 11.31 3.36 15.58
C ILE A 374 12.01 4.29 14.58
N THR A 375 11.65 5.58 14.56
CA THR A 375 12.22 6.53 13.59
C THR A 375 13.70 6.83 13.80
N LYS A 376 14.20 6.74 15.04
CA LYS A 376 15.64 6.91 15.34
C LYS A 376 16.45 5.62 15.23
N ASN A 377 15.81 4.47 15.04
CA ASN A 377 16.53 3.21 14.90
C ASN A 377 16.97 3.01 13.44
N PRO A 378 18.27 2.93 13.14
CA PRO A 378 18.76 2.75 11.77
C PRO A 378 18.30 1.43 11.14
N ASN A 379 17.94 0.43 11.96
CA ASN A 379 17.42 -0.85 11.48
C ASN A 379 15.96 -0.75 10.99
N PHE A 380 15.31 0.40 11.14
CA PHE A 380 13.96 0.62 10.65
C PHE A 380 13.97 1.55 9.45
N THR A 381 13.35 1.10 8.37
CA THR A 381 13.17 1.89 7.15
C THR A 381 11.71 2.24 6.95
N ARG A 382 11.46 3.44 6.41
CA ARG A 382 10.09 3.91 6.19
C ARG A 382 9.48 3.24 4.96
N HIS A 383 8.24 2.81 5.07
CA HIS A 383 7.42 2.24 4.02
C HIS A 383 6.38 3.26 3.53
N PRO A 384 6.15 3.39 2.22
CA PRO A 384 5.09 4.23 1.68
C PRO A 384 3.71 3.83 2.21
N PHE A 385 2.91 4.83 2.56
CA PHE A 385 1.52 4.61 2.99
C PHE A 385 0.64 4.27 1.79
N HIS A 386 -0.14 3.18 1.90
CA HIS A 386 -1.26 2.90 1.01
C HIS A 386 -2.33 2.09 1.76
N PRO A 387 -3.63 2.44 1.64
CA PRO A 387 -4.70 1.78 2.40
C PRO A 387 -4.86 0.29 2.05
N SER A 388 -4.51 -0.13 0.83
CA SER A 388 -4.55 -1.55 0.45
C SER A 388 -3.62 -2.43 1.27
N ILE A 389 -2.53 -1.89 1.85
CA ILE A 389 -1.62 -2.69 2.68
C ILE A 389 -2.29 -3.04 4.00
N ILE A 390 -3.02 -2.10 4.59
CA ILE A 390 -3.83 -2.34 5.78
C ILE A 390 -4.92 -3.36 5.43
N LEU A 391 -5.61 -3.17 4.30
CA LEU A 391 -6.68 -4.07 3.89
C LEU A 391 -6.18 -5.50 3.61
N ALA A 392 -5.03 -5.67 2.96
CA ALA A 392 -4.42 -6.97 2.76
C ALA A 392 -4.06 -7.65 4.10
N HIS A 393 -3.53 -6.88 5.05
CA HIS A 393 -3.24 -7.37 6.39
C HIS A 393 -4.50 -7.91 7.07
N ILE A 394 -5.60 -7.13 7.05
CA ILE A 394 -6.92 -7.55 7.56
C ILE A 394 -7.37 -8.86 6.91
N MET A 395 -7.33 -8.90 5.57
CA MET A 395 -7.81 -10.03 4.79
C MET A 395 -7.05 -11.33 5.08
N LEU A 396 -5.76 -11.24 5.40
CA LEU A 396 -4.94 -12.40 5.76
C LEU A 396 -5.00 -12.75 7.25
N SER A 397 -5.23 -11.78 8.14
CA SER A 397 -5.45 -12.04 9.57
C SER A 397 -6.76 -12.75 9.84
N ASP A 398 -7.81 -12.45 9.07
CA ASP A 398 -9.15 -13.03 9.25
C ASP A 398 -9.31 -14.42 8.60
N SER A 399 -8.31 -14.94 7.89
CA SER A 399 -8.30 -16.37 7.48
C SER A 399 -6.90 -16.91 7.24
N PRO A 400 -6.50 -17.93 8.00
CA PRO A 400 -5.23 -18.60 7.81
C PRO A 400 -5.20 -19.54 6.58
N GLU A 401 -6.34 -19.80 5.92
CA GLU A 401 -6.40 -20.77 4.80
C GLU A 401 -6.12 -20.13 3.43
N SER A 402 -6.32 -18.83 3.28
CA SER A 402 -6.06 -18.13 2.02
C SER A 402 -4.57 -17.93 1.83
N THR A 403 -4.05 -18.23 0.65
CA THR A 403 -2.60 -18.17 0.38
C THR A 403 -2.16 -16.86 -0.27
N LEU A 404 -3.09 -16.17 -0.92
CA LEU A 404 -2.83 -14.96 -1.68
C LEU A 404 -4.02 -13.98 -1.61
N VAL A 405 -3.69 -12.70 -1.49
CA VAL A 405 -4.61 -11.57 -1.63
C VAL A 405 -4.18 -10.74 -2.84
N LEU A 406 -5.13 -10.48 -3.74
CA LEU A 406 -4.98 -9.54 -4.84
C LEU A 406 -5.91 -8.33 -4.62
N LEU A 407 -5.32 -7.13 -4.56
CA LEU A 407 -6.05 -5.89 -4.33
C LEU A 407 -5.83 -4.90 -5.45
N ASP A 408 -6.89 -4.65 -6.22
CA ASP A 408 -6.89 -3.62 -7.23
C ASP A 408 -7.04 -2.23 -6.60
N GLU A 409 -6.32 -1.23 -7.12
CA GLU A 409 -6.41 0.14 -6.64
C GLU A 409 -7.67 0.88 -7.10
N ASP A 410 -8.33 0.43 -8.15
CA ASP A 410 -9.57 1.05 -8.66
C ASP A 410 -10.75 0.93 -7.67
N LEU A 411 -10.68 -0.06 -6.76
CA LEU A 411 -11.58 -0.23 -5.62
C LEU A 411 -11.75 1.06 -4.81
N TRP A 412 -10.71 1.91 -4.75
CA TRP A 412 -10.74 3.14 -3.95
C TRP A 412 -11.41 4.32 -4.65
N PHE A 413 -11.61 4.28 -5.97
CA PHE A 413 -12.13 5.45 -6.71
C PHE A 413 -13.52 5.89 -6.24
N PRO A 414 -14.51 4.98 -6.07
CA PRO A 414 -15.84 5.37 -5.60
C PRO A 414 -15.79 6.00 -4.20
N VAL A 415 -14.91 5.50 -3.32
CA VAL A 415 -14.70 6.00 -1.95
C VAL A 415 -14.13 7.42 -1.96
N PHE A 416 -13.27 7.74 -2.93
CA PHE A 416 -12.71 9.09 -3.05
C PHE A 416 -13.65 10.06 -3.77
N GLU A 417 -14.50 9.61 -4.68
CA GLU A 417 -15.50 10.45 -5.34
C GLU A 417 -16.65 10.85 -4.42
N SER A 418 -17.15 9.94 -3.58
CA SER A 418 -18.19 10.24 -2.58
C SER A 418 -17.74 11.33 -1.60
N GLY A 419 -16.46 11.35 -1.23
CA GLY A 419 -15.85 12.38 -0.39
C GLY A 419 -15.76 13.77 -1.05
N LYS A 420 -15.75 13.85 -2.39
CA LYS A 420 -15.71 15.12 -3.14
C LYS A 420 -17.11 15.75 -3.33
N ALA A 421 -18.18 14.97 -3.19
CA ALA A 421 -19.56 15.39 -3.50
C ALA A 421 -20.16 16.45 -2.53
N ILE A 422 -19.42 16.95 -1.53
CA ILE A 422 -19.91 17.95 -0.56
C ILE A 422 -19.68 19.41 -1.03
N ASN A 423 -19.00 19.66 -2.16
CA ASN A 423 -18.83 21.04 -2.67
C ASN A 423 -19.26 21.22 -4.13
N PRO A 424 -20.57 21.34 -4.43
CA PRO A 424 -20.99 22.09 -5.60
C PRO A 424 -20.67 23.57 -5.35
N LYS A 425 -19.89 24.17 -6.27
CA LYS A 425 -19.65 25.62 -6.43
C LYS A 425 -20.60 26.52 -5.62
N PRO A 426 -20.12 27.36 -4.67
CA PRO A 426 -20.96 28.42 -4.16
C PRO A 426 -21.27 29.41 -5.31
N PRO A 427 -22.51 29.90 -5.43
CA PRO A 427 -22.84 30.93 -6.42
C PRO A 427 -22.00 32.18 -6.17
N PRO A 428 -21.67 32.96 -7.21
CA PRO A 428 -20.64 34.00 -7.14
C PRO A 428 -20.95 35.20 -6.22
N ASN A 429 -22.03 35.19 -5.43
CA ASN A 429 -22.47 36.35 -4.64
C ASN A 429 -22.99 36.03 -3.22
N SER A 430 -22.72 34.88 -2.60
CA SER A 430 -23.07 34.68 -1.18
C SER A 430 -21.90 35.06 -0.26
N SER A 431 -22.07 36.12 0.51
CA SER A 431 -21.12 36.57 1.55
C SER A 431 -21.15 35.75 2.84
N ASP A 432 -21.85 34.62 2.87
CA ASP A 432 -21.83 33.71 4.02
C ASP A 432 -20.71 32.70 3.88
N ARG A 433 -19.64 32.95 4.63
CA ARG A 433 -18.55 32.01 4.88
C ARG A 433 -19.00 30.99 5.91
N ASP A 434 -19.70 29.94 5.48
CA ASP A 434 -19.68 28.67 6.21
C ASP A 434 -18.46 27.88 5.75
N LEU A 435 -17.37 28.02 6.51
CA LEU A 435 -16.21 27.13 6.44
C LEU A 435 -16.62 25.75 6.97
N SER A 436 -17.29 24.94 6.15
CA SER A 436 -17.26 23.50 6.36
C SER A 436 -15.83 23.04 6.09
N THR A 437 -15.04 22.96 7.17
CA THR A 437 -13.70 22.37 7.17
C THR A 437 -13.84 20.90 6.82
N GLY A 438 -13.77 20.59 5.52
CA GLY A 438 -13.77 19.23 5.00
C GLY A 438 -12.49 18.52 5.46
N THR A 439 -12.49 18.00 6.67
CA THR A 439 -11.40 17.16 7.17
C THR A 439 -11.30 15.92 6.29
N LEU A 440 -10.10 15.58 5.81
CA LEU A 440 -9.85 14.27 5.19
C LEU A 440 -10.42 13.16 6.09
N PRO A 441 -11.24 12.24 5.55
CA PRO A 441 -11.58 11.03 6.27
C PRO A 441 -10.28 10.31 6.66
N CYS A 442 -10.22 9.77 7.88
CA CYS A 442 -9.08 8.94 8.24
C CYS A 442 -9.11 7.64 7.43
N VAL A 443 -7.98 6.93 7.33
CA VAL A 443 -7.91 5.67 6.57
C VAL A 443 -8.95 4.63 7.00
N ILE A 444 -9.34 4.65 8.27
CA ILE A 444 -10.38 3.77 8.83
C ILE A 444 -11.74 4.07 8.21
N GLU A 445 -12.08 5.35 8.01
CA GLU A 445 -13.32 5.75 7.36
C GLU A 445 -13.35 5.31 5.89
N TRP A 446 -12.21 5.43 5.18
CA TRP A 446 -12.08 4.94 3.81
C TRP A 446 -12.29 3.42 3.71
N ILE A 447 -11.65 2.64 4.59
CA ILE A 447 -11.81 1.17 4.59
C ILE A 447 -13.25 0.81 4.97
N ALA A 448 -13.84 1.49 5.96
CA ALA A 448 -15.21 1.22 6.38
C ALA A 448 -16.22 1.46 5.25
N GLU A 449 -16.06 2.57 4.52
CA GLU A 449 -16.88 2.92 3.35
C GLU A 449 -16.66 1.96 2.18
N LEU A 450 -15.42 1.56 1.91
CA LEU A 450 -15.11 0.55 0.89
C LEU A 450 -15.89 -0.74 1.18
N LEU A 451 -15.82 -1.24 2.41
CA LEU A 451 -16.49 -2.49 2.80
C LEU A 451 -18.02 -2.35 2.88
N GLU A 452 -18.59 -1.15 2.75
CA GLU A 452 -20.05 -0.94 2.80
C GLU A 452 -20.69 -1.49 1.54
N ASN A 453 -20.09 -1.13 0.41
CA ASN A 453 -20.57 -1.47 -0.92
C ASN A 453 -19.90 -2.72 -1.50
N ASN A 454 -18.87 -3.24 -0.83
CA ASN A 454 -18.12 -4.40 -1.29
C ASN A 454 -18.16 -5.54 -0.27
N ARG A 455 -17.85 -6.75 -0.74
CA ARG A 455 -17.65 -7.93 0.08
C ARG A 455 -16.28 -8.53 -0.22
N ILE A 456 -15.67 -9.07 0.83
CA ILE A 456 -14.46 -9.85 0.69
C ILE A 456 -14.89 -11.29 0.39
N VAL A 457 -14.37 -11.82 -0.71
CA VAL A 457 -14.73 -13.13 -1.25
C VAL A 457 -13.48 -13.97 -1.38
N GLU A 458 -13.60 -15.24 -1.02
CA GLU A 458 -12.56 -16.24 -1.18
C GLU A 458 -12.99 -17.30 -2.21
N ILE A 459 -12.11 -17.55 -3.19
CA ILE A 459 -12.27 -18.54 -4.26
C ILE A 459 -10.92 -19.23 -4.43
N ASP A 460 -10.86 -20.55 -4.20
CA ASP A 460 -9.65 -21.37 -4.37
C ASP A 460 -8.39 -20.81 -3.67
N GLY A 461 -8.55 -20.35 -2.42
CA GLY A 461 -7.45 -19.77 -1.62
C GLY A 461 -7.00 -18.38 -2.06
N LEU A 462 -7.60 -17.80 -3.11
CA LEU A 462 -7.44 -16.41 -3.51
C LEU A 462 -8.53 -15.56 -2.87
N ARG A 463 -8.10 -14.49 -2.20
CA ARG A 463 -9.01 -13.45 -1.68
C ARG A 463 -8.96 -12.19 -2.51
N ALA A 464 -10.14 -11.70 -2.84
CA ALA A 464 -10.35 -10.44 -3.54
C ALA A 464 -11.61 -9.73 -3.04
N ILE A 465 -11.74 -8.47 -3.42
CA ILE A 465 -12.89 -7.64 -3.08
C ILE A 465 -13.78 -7.50 -4.30
N TYR A 466 -15.07 -7.76 -4.10
CA TYR A 466 -16.08 -7.65 -5.14
C TYR A 466 -17.18 -6.67 -4.73
N PRO A 467 -17.72 -5.89 -5.68
CA PRO A 467 -18.94 -5.15 -5.46
C PRO A 467 -20.05 -6.10 -5.02
N ALA A 468 -20.78 -5.74 -3.96
CA ALA A 468 -21.87 -6.58 -3.44
C ALA A 468 -22.95 -6.85 -4.50
N SER A 469 -23.11 -5.93 -5.47
CA SER A 469 -24.02 -6.08 -6.61
C SER A 469 -23.59 -7.17 -7.59
N SER A 470 -22.29 -7.44 -7.72
CA SER A 470 -21.71 -8.34 -8.72
C SER A 470 -21.61 -9.79 -8.24
N LEU A 471 -21.85 -10.07 -6.96
CA LEU A 471 -21.73 -11.42 -6.39
C LEU A 471 -22.69 -12.44 -7.02
N LYS A 472 -23.81 -11.99 -7.59
CA LYS A 472 -24.78 -12.89 -8.27
C LYS A 472 -24.26 -13.46 -9.59
N GLU A 473 -23.18 -12.91 -10.13
CA GLU A 473 -22.58 -13.29 -11.40
C GLU A 473 -21.38 -14.24 -11.24
N ILE A 474 -21.03 -14.59 -9.99
CA ILE A 474 -19.95 -15.53 -9.70
C ILE A 474 -20.54 -16.95 -9.73
N ASP A 475 -20.19 -17.72 -10.76
CA ASP A 475 -20.67 -19.10 -10.95
C ASP A 475 -19.97 -20.11 -10.01
N ASP A 476 -18.80 -19.76 -9.46
CA ASP A 476 -17.99 -20.64 -8.61
C ASP A 476 -18.44 -20.62 -7.14
N PRO A 477 -18.24 -21.72 -6.38
CA PRO A 477 -18.49 -21.73 -4.95
C PRO A 477 -17.52 -20.75 -4.25
N TYR A 478 -18.08 -19.80 -3.52
CA TYR A 478 -17.30 -18.79 -2.80
C TYR A 478 -17.71 -18.65 -1.34
N GLN A 479 -16.79 -18.22 -0.50
CA GLN A 479 -17.06 -17.86 0.89
C GLN A 479 -17.06 -16.34 1.05
N ILE A 480 -18.14 -15.80 1.64
CA ILE A 480 -18.21 -14.40 2.06
C ILE A 480 -17.65 -14.31 3.48
N ILE A 481 -16.76 -13.35 3.71
CA ILE A 481 -16.28 -13.05 5.06
C ILE A 481 -17.23 -12.07 5.74
N ASP A 482 -17.62 -12.42 6.97
CA ASP A 482 -18.48 -11.57 7.78
C ASP A 482 -17.72 -10.35 8.33
N VAL A 483 -17.89 -9.23 7.64
CA VAL A 483 -17.55 -7.90 8.14
C VAL A 483 -18.79 -7.32 8.84
N PRO A 484 -18.67 -6.59 9.97
CA PRO A 484 -19.80 -5.93 10.62
C PRO A 484 -20.63 -5.12 9.61
N GLN A 485 -21.94 -5.37 9.55
CA GLN A 485 -22.83 -4.75 8.58
C GLN A 485 -23.12 -3.28 8.93
N ASP A 486 -23.22 -2.98 10.23
CA ASP A 486 -23.41 -1.62 10.71
C ASP A 486 -22.12 -0.79 10.59
N ARG A 487 -22.24 0.41 10.03
CA ARG A 487 -21.10 1.31 9.80
C ARG A 487 -20.39 1.69 11.09
N VAL A 488 -21.13 1.95 12.17
CA VAL A 488 -20.53 2.33 13.47
C VAL A 488 -19.77 1.16 14.07
N GLN A 489 -20.37 -0.03 14.08
CA GLN A 489 -19.71 -1.25 14.54
C GLN A 489 -18.44 -1.55 13.73
N ARG A 490 -18.47 -1.37 12.41
CA ARG A 490 -17.31 -1.58 11.55
C ARG A 490 -16.19 -0.59 11.83
N VAL A 491 -16.51 0.69 11.99
CA VAL A 491 -15.51 1.71 12.35
C VAL A 491 -14.92 1.40 13.73
N CYS A 492 -15.72 0.97 14.71
CA CYS A 492 -15.21 0.55 16.02
C CYS A 492 -14.28 -0.67 15.90
N TRP A 493 -14.70 -1.70 15.16
CA TRP A 493 -13.93 -2.90 14.89
C TRP A 493 -12.56 -2.59 14.26
N LEU A 494 -12.54 -1.76 13.21
CA LEU A 494 -11.31 -1.30 12.56
C LEU A 494 -10.43 -0.49 13.52
N ASN A 495 -11.00 0.38 14.36
CA ASN A 495 -10.23 1.14 15.35
C ASN A 495 -9.57 0.22 16.38
N ASP A 496 -10.29 -0.76 16.91
CA ASP A 496 -9.76 -1.69 17.93
C ASP A 496 -8.64 -2.54 17.35
N MET A 497 -8.80 -3.03 16.12
CA MET A 497 -7.77 -3.77 15.40
C MET A 497 -6.54 -2.92 15.09
N MET A 498 -6.71 -1.72 14.52
CA MET A 498 -5.58 -0.83 14.25
C MET A 498 -4.82 -0.46 15.52
N SER A 499 -5.55 -0.30 16.63
CA SER A 499 -4.95 -0.06 17.94
C SER A 499 -4.10 -1.23 18.41
N ALA A 500 -4.61 -2.46 18.28
CA ALA A 500 -3.87 -3.68 18.61
C ALA A 500 -2.60 -3.82 17.77
N LEU A 501 -2.67 -3.58 16.46
CA LEU A 501 -1.52 -3.65 15.55
C LEU A 501 -0.45 -2.59 15.88
N ILE A 502 -0.88 -1.37 16.22
CA ILE A 502 0.03 -0.33 16.72
C ILE A 502 0.68 -0.78 18.03
N GLU A 503 -0.11 -1.30 18.98
CA GLU A 503 0.36 -1.76 20.29
C GLU A 503 1.35 -2.91 20.19
N GLU A 504 1.17 -3.88 19.32
CA GLU A 504 2.14 -4.98 19.18
C GLU A 504 3.43 -4.55 18.50
N GLY A 505 3.35 -3.64 17.52
CA GLY A 505 4.52 -2.93 17.02
C GLY A 505 5.29 -2.21 18.14
N THR A 506 4.66 -1.93 19.29
CA THR A 506 5.36 -1.42 20.50
C THR A 506 6.05 -2.53 21.31
N GLN A 507 5.49 -3.76 21.34
CA GLN A 507 5.90 -4.84 22.24
C GLN A 507 7.04 -5.71 21.71
N HIS A 508 7.17 -5.89 20.39
CA HIS A 508 8.20 -6.76 19.76
C HIS A 508 9.67 -6.36 20.03
N ARG A 509 9.91 -5.35 20.88
CA ARG A 509 11.23 -4.83 21.27
C ARG A 509 11.90 -5.52 22.47
N THR A 510 11.21 -6.25 23.34
CA THR A 510 11.90 -6.85 24.51
C THR A 510 12.86 -7.99 24.14
N ASN A 511 12.64 -8.64 22.99
CA ASN A 511 13.38 -9.85 22.62
C ASN A 511 14.58 -9.59 21.68
N PHE A 512 14.52 -8.54 20.85
CA PHE A 512 15.65 -8.17 19.98
C PHE A 512 16.79 -7.44 20.70
N SER A 513 16.49 -6.77 21.83
CA SER A 513 17.51 -6.11 22.64
C SER A 513 18.33 -7.07 23.52
N THR A 514 17.86 -8.30 23.73
CA THR A 514 18.46 -9.28 24.65
C THR A 514 19.28 -10.35 23.93
N THR A 515 19.05 -10.59 22.64
CA THR A 515 19.78 -11.60 21.85
C THR A 515 21.09 -11.08 21.24
N SER A 516 21.26 -9.77 21.08
CA SER A 516 22.51 -9.20 20.53
C SER A 516 23.68 -9.12 21.51
N THR A 517 23.51 -9.57 22.76
CA THR A 517 24.55 -9.46 23.81
C THR A 517 25.10 -10.80 24.31
N SER A 518 24.68 -11.96 23.79
CA SER A 518 25.08 -13.26 24.36
C SER A 518 25.94 -14.19 23.50
N THR A 519 26.51 -13.74 22.37
CA THR A 519 27.32 -14.62 21.48
C THR A 519 28.78 -14.20 21.29
N TYR A 520 29.32 -13.32 22.14
CA TYR A 520 30.75 -13.04 22.21
C TYR A 520 31.30 -13.22 23.63
N THR A 521 31.21 -14.42 24.18
CA THR A 521 32.15 -14.94 25.19
C THR A 521 32.04 -16.45 25.25
N SER A 522 32.92 -17.15 24.53
CA SER A 522 33.51 -18.47 24.85
C SER A 522 34.58 -18.78 23.81
#